data_AF-A0A955Q233-F1
#
_entry.id   AF-A0A955Q233-F1
#
_cell.length_a   1.000
_cell.length_b   1.000
_cell.length_c   1.000
_cell.angle_alpha   90.00
_cell.angle_beta   90.00
_cell.angle_gamma   90.00
#
_symmetry.space_group_name_H-M   'P 1'
#
loop_
_entity.id
_entity.type
_entity.pdbx_description
1 polymer ?
#
loop_
_entity_poly.entity_id
_entity_poly.type
_entity_poly.pdbx_seq_one_letter_code
_entity_poly.pdbx_strand_id
1 'polypeptide(L)'
;MRSDNIDVDETGVLVYTGESVLRSIKILQKTEDAPLLYLQIFDHASPTVGTTAPSMVLPVPAGLSGRMVPFRYDLTGPQGGLKLGTALTIAVTTSHDGATGPDAGDEPDIVLDYQPLG
;
A
#
# COMPACT_ATOMS: atom_id res chain seq x y z
N MET A 1 2.01 -1.27 -18.28
CA MET A 1 1.83 -1.67 -16.87
C MET A 1 3.14 -1.35 -16.18
N ARG A 2 3.10 -0.64 -15.04
CA ARG A 2 4.29 -0.36 -14.23
C ARG A 2 4.19 -1.14 -12.93
N SER A 3 5.35 -1.56 -12.43
CA SER A 3 5.50 -2.26 -11.16
C SER A 3 6.67 -1.62 -10.43
N ASP A 4 6.39 -1.00 -9.28
CA ASP A 4 7.38 -0.32 -8.45
C ASP A 4 7.49 -1.08 -7.12
N ASN A 5 8.73 -1.34 -6.65
CA ASN A 5 9.01 -1.95 -5.35
C ASN A 5 9.40 -0.86 -4.37
N ILE A 6 8.66 -0.73 -3.26
CA ILE A 6 8.77 0.39 -2.35
C ILE A 6 8.93 -0.14 -0.92
N ASP A 7 9.91 0.40 -0.20
CA ASP A 7 10.04 0.28 1.25
C ASP A 7 9.21 1.41 1.90
N VAL A 8 8.20 1.06 2.71
CA VAL A 8 7.12 1.99 3.07
C VAL A 8 6.98 2.07 4.59
N ASP A 9 7.14 3.28 5.11
CA ASP A 9 6.87 3.68 6.50
C ASP A 9 5.54 4.47 6.58
N GLU A 10 5.31 5.21 7.68
CA GLU A 10 4.15 6.11 7.79
C GLU A 10 4.25 7.38 6.95
N THR A 11 5.38 7.60 6.28
CA THR A 11 5.52 8.71 5.35
C THR A 11 4.80 8.34 4.07
N GLY A 12 3.86 9.17 3.63
CA GLY A 12 3.16 8.97 2.36
C GLY A 12 4.17 8.91 1.20
N VAL A 13 4.35 7.73 0.60
CA VAL A 13 5.21 7.52 -0.55
C VAL A 13 4.41 7.73 -1.83
N LEU A 14 4.69 8.84 -2.51
CA LEU A 14 4.11 9.15 -3.81
C LEU A 14 4.66 8.18 -4.86
N VAL A 15 3.79 7.35 -5.41
CA VAL A 15 4.12 6.34 -6.43
C VAL A 15 3.93 6.91 -7.83
N TYR A 16 2.82 7.62 -8.04
CA TYR A 16 2.49 8.19 -9.34
C TYR A 16 1.64 9.45 -9.20
N THR A 17 1.90 10.44 -10.05
CA THR A 17 1.10 11.66 -10.16
C THR A 17 0.27 11.61 -11.44
N GLY A 18 -1.06 11.78 -11.31
CA GLY A 18 -2.01 11.70 -12.42
C GLY A 18 -3.05 10.59 -12.24
N GLU A 19 -4.03 10.55 -13.15
CA GLU A 19 -5.06 9.51 -13.17
C GLU A 19 -4.44 8.13 -13.39
N SER A 20 -4.85 7.15 -12.58
CA SER A 20 -4.37 5.78 -12.69
C SER A 20 -5.41 4.75 -12.27
N VAL A 21 -5.18 3.49 -12.66
CA VAL A 21 -5.95 2.32 -12.21
C VAL A 21 -5.00 1.37 -11.51
N LEU A 22 -5.16 1.20 -10.20
CA LEU A 22 -4.45 0.20 -9.41
C LEU A 22 -5.13 -1.16 -9.60
N ARG A 23 -4.37 -2.16 -10.06
CA ARG A 23 -4.91 -3.48 -10.43
C ARG A 23 -4.57 -4.56 -9.41
N SER A 24 -3.33 -4.60 -8.97
CA SER A 24 -2.91 -5.55 -7.93
C SER A 24 -1.86 -4.95 -7.01
N ILE A 25 -1.82 -5.51 -5.81
CA ILE A 25 -0.87 -5.17 -4.76
C ILE A 25 -0.27 -6.47 -4.29
N LYS A 26 1.05 -6.57 -4.23
CA LYS A 26 1.75 -7.66 -3.57
C LYS A 26 2.45 -7.11 -2.35
N ILE A 27 2.30 -7.79 -1.22
CA ILE A 27 2.88 -7.38 0.06
C ILE A 27 3.67 -8.55 0.61
N LEU A 28 4.94 -8.31 0.92
CA LEU A 28 5.83 -9.28 1.52
C LEU A 28 6.28 -8.75 2.88
N GLN A 29 5.93 -9.45 3.95
CA GLN A 29 6.49 -9.17 5.26
C GLN A 29 7.92 -9.68 5.33
N LYS A 30 8.82 -8.85 5.88
CA LYS A 30 10.25 -9.18 6.03
C LYS A 30 10.53 -10.03 7.27
N THR A 31 9.67 -9.95 8.29
CA THR A 31 9.82 -10.65 9.57
C THR A 31 8.63 -11.58 9.83
N GLU A 32 8.89 -12.72 10.47
CA GLU A 32 7.84 -13.70 10.83
C GLU A 32 7.00 -13.23 12.02
N ASP A 33 7.60 -12.41 12.89
CA ASP A 33 6.96 -11.83 14.08
C ASP A 33 6.41 -10.41 13.84
N ALA A 34 6.31 -9.98 12.57
CA ALA A 34 5.79 -8.66 12.22
C ALA A 34 4.41 -8.42 12.86
N PRO A 35 4.15 -7.24 13.45
CA PRO A 35 2.83 -6.90 13.94
C PRO A 35 1.81 -6.83 12.80
N LEU A 36 0.52 -6.82 13.14
CA LEU A 36 -0.52 -6.51 12.16
C LEU A 36 -0.34 -5.06 11.69
N LEU A 37 -0.09 -4.88 10.40
CA LEU A 37 0.02 -3.56 9.77
C LEU A 37 -1.15 -3.31 8.83
N TYR A 38 -1.28 -2.08 8.37
CA TYR A 38 -2.32 -1.61 7.46
C TYR A 38 -1.70 -0.76 6.37
N LEU A 39 -1.84 -1.21 5.13
CA LEU A 39 -1.51 -0.44 3.93
C LEU A 39 -2.66 0.52 3.63
N GLN A 40 -2.38 1.82 3.73
CA GLN A 40 -3.29 2.88 3.36
C GLN A 40 -2.96 3.39 1.97
N ILE A 41 -3.98 3.53 1.12
CA ILE A 41 -3.86 4.01 -0.27
C ILE A 41 -4.65 5.30 -0.39
N PHE A 42 -4.02 6.32 -0.97
CA PHE A 42 -4.57 7.65 -1.10
C PHE A 42 -4.64 8.08 -2.57
N ASP A 43 -5.79 8.60 -2.97
CA ASP A 43 -5.96 9.39 -4.19
C ASP A 43 -5.52 10.85 -3.98
N HIS A 44 -4.27 11.06 -3.56
CA HIS A 44 -3.74 12.37 -3.21
C HIS A 44 -2.23 12.42 -3.38
N ALA A 45 -1.68 13.55 -3.85
CA ALA A 45 -0.24 13.65 -4.16
C ALA A 45 0.65 13.84 -2.91
N SER A 46 0.08 14.38 -1.83
CA SER A 46 0.79 14.63 -0.56
C SER A 46 -0.17 14.49 0.63
N PRO A 47 -0.73 13.30 0.89
CA PRO A 47 -1.63 13.08 2.02
C PRO A 47 -0.86 13.26 3.34
N THR A 48 -1.55 13.75 4.36
CA THR A 48 -1.05 13.71 5.74
C THR A 48 -1.63 12.48 6.42
N VAL A 49 -0.80 11.46 6.63
CA VAL A 49 -1.20 10.16 7.21
C VAL A 49 -1.80 10.37 8.60
N GLY A 50 -2.90 9.66 8.89
CA GLY A 50 -3.70 9.84 10.11
C GLY A 50 -4.65 11.04 10.11
N THR A 51 -4.70 11.84 9.05
CA THR A 51 -5.65 12.96 8.93
C THR A 51 -6.37 13.01 7.58
N THR A 52 -5.64 12.76 6.48
CA THR A 52 -6.23 12.58 5.16
C THR A 52 -6.92 11.22 5.15
N ALA A 53 -8.19 11.16 4.77
CA ALA A 53 -8.90 9.89 4.66
C ALA A 53 -8.33 9.06 3.50
N PRO A 54 -7.92 7.79 3.74
CA PRO A 54 -7.48 6.92 2.67
C PRO A 54 -8.65 6.51 1.76
N SER A 55 -8.35 6.30 0.50
CA SER A 55 -9.29 5.75 -0.49
C SER A 55 -9.52 4.25 -0.27
N MET A 56 -8.53 3.56 0.29
CA MET A 56 -8.62 2.14 0.66
C MET A 56 -7.59 1.82 1.75
N VAL A 57 -7.96 0.94 2.67
CA VAL A 57 -7.06 0.38 3.67
C VAL A 57 -7.10 -1.14 3.56
N LEU A 58 -5.92 -1.76 3.47
CA LEU A 58 -5.78 -3.21 3.41
C LEU A 58 -4.98 -3.68 4.62
N PRO A 59 -5.43 -4.72 5.34
CA PRO A 59 -4.59 -5.33 6.35
C PRO A 59 -3.37 -5.95 5.66
N VAL A 60 -2.19 -5.74 6.21
CA VAL A 60 -0.99 -6.48 5.81
C VAL A 60 -0.92 -7.72 6.69
N PRO A 61 -1.05 -8.92 6.12
CA PRO A 61 -0.96 -10.14 6.92
C PRO A 61 0.43 -10.26 7.56
N ALA A 62 0.49 -10.76 8.79
CA ALA A 62 1.76 -11.09 9.44
C ALA A 62 2.53 -12.14 8.63
N GLY A 63 3.86 -12.15 8.77
CA GLY A 63 4.69 -13.20 8.20
C GLY A 63 4.24 -14.58 8.69
N LEU A 64 4.26 -15.58 7.81
CA LEU A 64 3.98 -16.96 8.22
C LEU A 64 5.30 -17.59 8.66
N SER A 65 5.33 -18.19 9.86
CA SER A 65 6.52 -18.84 10.40
C SER A 65 7.11 -19.86 9.42
N GLY A 66 8.39 -19.73 9.11
CA GLY A 66 9.14 -20.56 8.17
C GLY A 66 8.93 -20.25 6.68
N ARG A 67 8.15 -19.22 6.31
CA ARG A 67 7.96 -18.86 4.90
C ARG A 67 7.53 -17.40 4.69
N MET A 68 8.45 -16.59 4.18
CA MET A 68 8.15 -15.28 3.59
C MET A 68 7.41 -15.50 2.25
N VAL A 69 6.07 -15.48 2.28
CA VAL A 69 5.22 -15.60 1.07
C VAL A 69 4.58 -14.26 0.80
N PRO A 70 4.70 -13.71 -0.43
CA PRO A 70 4.02 -12.48 -0.78
C PRO A 70 2.51 -12.73 -0.85
N PHE A 71 1.74 -11.90 -0.15
CA PHE A 71 0.30 -11.84 -0.26
C PHE A 71 -0.08 -10.96 -1.43
N ARG A 72 -1.03 -11.41 -2.24
CA ARG A 72 -1.51 -10.68 -3.41
C ARG A 72 -2.96 -10.28 -3.21
N TYR A 73 -3.23 -8.98 -3.31
CA TYR A 73 -4.57 -8.42 -3.46
C TYR A 73 -4.81 -8.11 -4.93
N ASP A 74 -5.78 -8.80 -5.53
CA ASP A 74 -6.30 -8.43 -6.84
C ASP A 74 -7.49 -7.51 -6.67
N LEU A 75 -7.37 -6.27 -7.15
CA LEU A 75 -8.43 -5.29 -7.08
C LEU A 75 -9.35 -5.47 -8.27
N THR A 76 -10.60 -5.80 -7.98
CA THR A 76 -11.65 -5.92 -8.99
C THR A 76 -12.52 -4.66 -8.95
N GLY A 77 -12.94 -4.20 -10.14
CA GLY A 77 -13.74 -3.00 -10.28
C GLY A 77 -14.22 -2.83 -11.73
N PRO A 78 -15.09 -1.85 -12.03
CA PRO A 78 -15.64 -1.65 -13.38
C PRO A 78 -14.58 -1.46 -14.48
N GLN A 79 -13.38 -1.00 -14.10
CA GLN A 79 -12.22 -0.80 -14.99
C GLN A 79 -11.13 -1.87 -14.80
N GLY A 80 -11.42 -2.95 -14.07
CA GLY A 80 -10.48 -4.00 -13.69
C GLY A 80 -9.46 -3.56 -12.64
N GLY A 81 -9.85 -2.67 -11.73
CA GLY A 81 -9.02 -2.12 -10.65
C GLY A 81 -9.70 -0.98 -9.89
N LEU A 82 -8.98 -0.42 -8.91
CA LEU A 82 -9.35 0.81 -8.20
C LEU A 82 -8.90 2.02 -9.02
N LYS A 83 -9.84 2.88 -9.44
CA LYS A 83 -9.53 4.14 -10.13
C LYS A 83 -9.11 5.20 -9.12
N LEU A 84 -7.98 5.87 -9.39
CA LEU A 84 -7.48 7.04 -8.67
C LEU A 84 -7.44 8.21 -9.64
N GLY A 85 -8.04 9.34 -9.28
CA GLY A 85 -8.25 10.49 -10.15
C GLY A 85 -7.13 11.54 -10.12
N THR A 86 -6.30 11.55 -9.09
CA THR A 86 -5.34 12.61 -8.81
C THR A 86 -3.92 12.09 -8.72
N ALA A 87 -3.68 11.08 -7.89
CA ALA A 87 -2.37 10.49 -7.66
C ALA A 87 -2.50 9.13 -6.97
N LEU A 88 -1.43 8.35 -6.96
CA LEU A 88 -1.31 7.13 -6.16
C LEU A 88 -0.22 7.37 -5.12
N THR A 89 -0.63 7.48 -3.87
CA THR A 89 0.27 7.53 -2.71
C THR A 89 -0.08 6.40 -1.75
N ILE A 90 0.92 5.81 -1.11
CA ILE A 90 0.73 4.76 -0.11
C ILE A 90 1.42 5.10 1.21
N ALA A 91 0.93 4.54 2.31
CA ALA A 91 1.61 4.56 3.60
C ALA A 91 1.28 3.27 4.36
N VAL A 92 2.14 2.88 5.31
CA VAL A 92 1.90 1.72 6.18
C VAL A 92 1.78 2.20 7.61
N THR A 93 0.81 1.64 8.34
CA THR A 93 0.52 2.03 9.73
C THR A 93 0.18 0.82 10.59
N THR A 94 0.35 0.95 11.90
CA THR A 94 0.04 -0.10 12.88
C THR A 94 -1.44 -0.20 13.26
N SER A 95 -2.28 0.72 12.77
CA SER A 95 -3.72 0.73 13.01
C SER A 95 -4.49 1.17 11.76
N HIS A 96 -5.73 0.71 11.65
CA HIS A 96 -6.63 1.09 10.56
C HIS A 96 -6.86 2.62 10.61
N ASP A 97 -6.55 3.32 9.52
CA ASP A 97 -6.55 4.79 9.41
C ASP A 97 -5.63 5.51 10.42
N GLY A 98 -4.60 4.81 10.92
CA GLY A 98 -3.67 5.33 11.91
C GLY A 98 -2.71 6.39 11.38
N ALA A 99 -1.86 6.88 12.29
CA ALA A 99 -0.76 7.81 12.00
C ALA A 99 0.62 7.25 12.34
N THR A 100 0.68 6.08 12.99
CA THR A 100 1.92 5.49 13.51
C THR A 100 2.41 4.41 12.55
N GLY A 101 3.66 4.51 12.13
CA GLY A 101 4.31 3.55 11.25
C GLY A 101 4.78 2.29 11.96
N PRO A 102 5.21 1.27 11.19
CA PRO A 102 5.90 0.11 11.72
C PRO A 102 7.22 0.50 12.42
N ASP A 103 7.66 -0.32 13.37
CA ASP A 103 9.01 -0.19 13.93
C ASP A 103 10.06 -0.56 12.87
N ALA A 104 11.27 -0.03 13.03
CA ALA A 104 12.36 -0.28 12.08
C ALA A 104 12.68 -1.78 11.96
N GLY A 105 12.57 -2.32 10.75
CA GLY A 105 12.73 -3.73 10.42
C GLY A 105 11.42 -4.48 10.19
N ASP A 106 10.28 -3.92 10.58
CA ASP A 106 8.95 -4.48 10.35
C ASP A 106 8.26 -3.89 9.10
N GLU A 107 8.94 -3.02 8.34
CA GLU A 107 8.41 -2.45 7.11
C GLU A 107 8.19 -3.55 6.06
N PRO A 108 6.97 -3.68 5.50
CA PRO A 108 6.72 -4.64 4.45
C PRO A 108 7.27 -4.14 3.10
N ASP A 109 7.71 -5.07 2.26
CA ASP A 109 7.98 -4.77 0.85
C ASP A 109 6.66 -4.77 0.06
N ILE A 110 6.40 -3.67 -0.66
CA ILE A 110 5.16 -3.50 -1.42
C ILE A 110 5.46 -3.35 -2.91
N VAL A 111 4.79 -4.17 -3.72
CA VAL A 111 4.77 -4.06 -5.18
C VAL A 111 3.38 -3.68 -5.64
N LEU A 112 3.27 -2.54 -6.31
CA LEU A 112 2.00 -2.07 -6.89
C LEU A 112 2.00 -2.26 -8.40
N ASP A 113 0.98 -2.92 -8.91
CA ASP A 113 0.73 -3.03 -10.35
C ASP A 113 -0.38 -2.07 -10.75
N TYR A 114 0.00 -0.98 -11.42
CA TYR A 114 -0.94 0.08 -11.84
C TYR A 114 -0.79 0.45 -13.32
N GLN A 115 -1.86 1.08 -13.83
CA GLN A 115 -1.95 1.58 -15.19
C GLN A 115 -2.24 3.09 -15.16
N PRO A 116 -1.27 3.94 -15.56
CA PRO A 116 -1.53 5.35 -15.88
C PRO A 116 -2.64 5.50 -16.93
N LEU A 117 -3.49 6.51 -16.76
CA LEU A 117 -4.52 6.90 -17.72
C LEU A 117 -4.21 8.23 -18.44
N GLY A 118 -3.10 8.89 -18.06
CA GLY A 118 -2.58 10.13 -18.64
C GLY A 118 -1.07 10.10 -18.84
#